data_AF-A0A1Y4LG43-F1
#
_entry.id   AF-A0A1Y4LG43-F1
#
_cell.length_a   1.000
_cell.length_b   1.000
_cell.length_c   1.000
_cell.angle_alpha   90.00
_cell.angle_beta   90.00
_cell.angle_gamma   90.00
#
_symmetry.space_group_name_H-M   'P 1'
#
loop_
_entity.id
_entity.type
_entity.pdbx_description
1 polymer ?
#
loop_
_entity_poly.entity_id
_entity_poly.type
_entity_poly.pdbx_seq_one_letter_code
_entity_poly.pdbx_strand_id
1 'polypeptide(L)'
;MVKKDKSPLDREALLEQMGRLACAKVNDAVKLAYLPEEERDAIGRLDLSALTEFRRSGAGTVEMKFTDRMRALERLLELSGPSGEEQLERFLQRMEEPEA
;
A
#
# COMPACT_ATOMS: atom_id res chain seq x y z
N MET A 1 19.06 -10.41 27.24
CA MET A 1 18.97 -10.75 25.80
C MET A 1 17.55 -10.47 25.34
N VAL A 2 17.30 -9.35 24.66
CA VAL A 2 15.99 -9.05 24.07
C VAL A 2 15.93 -9.78 22.73
N LYS A 3 14.97 -10.71 22.58
CA LYS A 3 14.76 -11.43 21.32
C LYS A 3 14.31 -10.45 20.26
N LYS A 4 15.11 -10.33 19.19
CA LYS A 4 14.80 -9.49 18.03
C LYS A 4 13.87 -10.27 17.12
N ASP A 5 12.56 -10.19 17.36
CA ASP A 5 11.56 -10.69 16.42
C ASP A 5 11.55 -9.77 15.19
N LYS A 6 12.34 -10.13 14.19
CA LYS A 6 12.19 -9.64 12.83
C LYS A 6 12.47 -10.82 11.90
N SER A 7 11.47 -11.66 11.65
CA SER A 7 11.47 -12.40 10.39
C SER A 7 11.37 -11.35 9.28
N PRO A 8 12.36 -11.21 8.39
CA PRO A 8 12.13 -10.49 7.14
C PRO A 8 10.93 -11.18 6.49
N LEU A 9 9.93 -10.41 6.04
CA LEU A 9 8.84 -10.96 5.23
C LEU A 9 9.48 -11.79 4.12
N ASP A 10 9.15 -13.08 4.06
CA ASP A 10 9.59 -13.94 2.97
C ASP A 10 9.18 -13.30 1.63
N ARG A 11 10.00 -13.46 0.59
CA ARG A 11 9.80 -12.82 -0.71
C ARG A 11 8.40 -13.12 -1.26
N GLU A 12 7.93 -14.34 -1.06
CA GLU A 12 6.58 -14.75 -1.45
C GLU A 12 5.50 -13.98 -0.70
N ALA A 13 5.64 -13.82 0.62
CA ALA A 13 4.71 -13.02 1.43
C ALA A 13 4.71 -11.54 1.01
N LEU A 14 5.86 -10.97 0.66
CA LEU A 14 5.94 -9.59 0.17
C LEU A 14 5.25 -9.42 -1.19
N LEU A 15 5.49 -10.34 -2.12
CA LEU A 15 4.82 -10.35 -3.43
C LEU A 15 3.31 -10.51 -3.28
N GLU A 16 2.85 -11.36 -2.36
CA GLU A 16 1.43 -11.52 -2.07
C GLU A 16 0.82 -10.21 -1.54
N GLN A 17 1.48 -9.54 -0.58
CA GLN A 17 1.01 -8.26 -0.04
C GLN A 17 0.96 -7.17 -1.12
N MET A 18 1.97 -7.07 -1.97
CA MET A 18 1.99 -6.12 -3.09
C MET A 18 0.88 -6.44 -4.10
N GLY A 19 0.63 -7.72 -4.39
CA GLY A 19 -0.49 -8.16 -5.24
C GLY A 19 -1.84 -7.78 -4.67
N ARG A 20 -2.02 -7.94 -3.34
CA ARG A 20 -3.22 -7.47 -2.65
C ARG A 20 -3.41 -5.97 -2.81
N LEU A 21 -2.37 -5.15 -2.61
CA LEU A 21 -2.45 -3.70 -2.79
C LEU A 21 -2.77 -3.27 -4.23
N ALA A 22 -2.16 -3.94 -5.21
CA ALA A 22 -2.42 -3.68 -6.63
C ALA A 22 -3.88 -3.97 -7.02
N CYS A 23 -4.51 -4.97 -6.38
CA CYS A 23 -5.88 -5.40 -6.66
C CYS A 23 -6.92 -4.89 -5.64
N ALA A 24 -6.50 -4.20 -4.58
CA ALA A 24 -7.34 -3.83 -3.46
C ALA A 24 -8.50 -2.92 -3.89
N LYS A 25 -9.72 -3.22 -3.48
CA LYS A 25 -10.91 -2.41 -3.80
C LYS A 25 -10.97 -1.18 -2.91
N VAL A 26 -11.59 -0.10 -3.41
CA VAL A 26 -11.78 1.14 -2.63
C VAL A 26 -13.19 1.27 -2.05
N ASN A 27 -14.08 0.33 -2.34
CA ASN A 27 -15.49 0.42 -1.98
C ASN A 27 -15.71 0.57 -0.47
N ASP A 28 -14.92 -0.12 0.35
CA ASP A 28 -15.04 -0.05 1.80
C ASP A 28 -14.54 1.28 2.37
N ALA A 29 -13.54 1.88 1.71
CA ALA A 29 -13.11 3.24 2.01
C ALA A 29 -14.21 4.27 1.63
N VAL A 30 -14.89 4.06 0.49
CA VAL A 30 -16.06 4.88 0.12
C VAL A 30 -17.18 4.70 1.14
N LYS A 31 -17.48 3.47 1.60
CA LYS A 31 -18.46 3.25 2.67
C LYS A 31 -18.09 4.00 3.94
N LEU A 32 -16.82 3.98 4.34
CA LEU A 32 -16.31 4.71 5.50
C LEU A 32 -16.62 6.21 5.44
N ALA A 33 -16.56 6.81 4.24
CA ALA A 33 -16.86 8.24 4.06
C ALA A 33 -18.31 8.61 4.41
N TYR A 34 -19.25 7.66 4.25
CA TYR A 34 -20.69 7.86 4.50
C TYR A 34 -21.21 7.10 5.72
N LEU A 35 -20.33 6.42 6.46
CA LEU A 35 -20.73 5.58 7.58
C LEU A 35 -21.34 6.45 8.70
N PRO A 36 -22.56 6.14 9.16
CA PRO A 36 -23.20 6.87 10.25
C PRO A 36 -22.53 6.54 11.59
N GLU A 37 -22.71 7.40 12.60
CA GLU A 37 -22.01 7.22 13.88
C GLU A 37 -22.41 5.93 14.60
N GLU A 38 -23.67 5.53 14.44
CA GLU A 38 -24.28 4.34 15.02
C GLU A 38 -23.66 3.04 14.48
N GLU A 39 -23.04 3.10 13.29
CA GLU A 39 -22.43 1.95 12.63
C GLU A 39 -20.90 1.91 12.76
N ARG A 40 -20.30 2.75 13.62
CA ARG A 40 -18.83 2.79 13.81
C ARG A 40 -18.19 1.46 14.16
N ASP A 41 -18.91 0.56 14.81
CA ASP A 41 -18.43 -0.79 15.12
C ASP A 41 -18.13 -1.63 13.85
N ALA A 42 -18.71 -1.25 12.70
CA ALA A 42 -18.43 -1.87 11.41
C ALA A 42 -17.05 -1.51 10.83
N ILE A 43 -16.40 -0.43 11.30
CA ILE A 43 -15.11 0.04 10.76
C ILE A 43 -14.05 -1.05 10.81
N GLY A 44 -14.01 -1.83 11.91
CA GLY A 44 -13.03 -2.92 12.07
C GLY A 44 -13.18 -4.07 11.07
N ARG A 45 -14.26 -4.10 10.29
CA ARG A 45 -14.55 -5.12 9.27
C ARG A 45 -14.30 -4.63 7.85
N LEU A 46 -14.01 -3.34 7.66
CA LEU A 46 -13.77 -2.74 6.35
C LEU A 46 -12.37 -3.12 5.83
N ASP A 47 -12.29 -3.47 4.55
CA ASP A 47 -11.01 -3.58 3.87
C ASP A 47 -10.52 -2.18 3.47
N LEU A 48 -9.63 -1.63 4.29
CA LEU A 48 -9.01 -0.32 4.08
C LEU A 48 -7.56 -0.44 3.56
N SER A 49 -7.16 -1.60 3.03
CA SER A 49 -5.79 -1.86 2.57
C SER A 49 -5.28 -0.87 1.52
N ALA A 50 -6.18 -0.38 0.65
CA ALA A 50 -5.85 0.62 -0.36
C ALA A 50 -5.79 2.07 0.17
N LEU A 51 -6.26 2.33 1.39
CA LEU A 51 -6.42 3.69 1.93
C LEU A 51 -5.15 4.14 2.64
N THR A 52 -4.55 5.25 2.17
CA THR A 52 -3.31 5.81 2.75
C THR A 52 -3.58 7.04 3.60
N GLU A 53 -4.65 7.78 3.31
CA GLU A 53 -5.05 8.96 4.07
C GLU A 53 -6.58 9.09 4.08
N PHE A 54 -7.14 9.46 5.23
CA PHE A 54 -8.55 9.78 5.39
C PHE A 54 -8.69 11.04 6.25
N ARG A 55 -9.40 12.04 5.74
CA ARG A 55 -9.73 13.26 6.47
C ARG A 55 -11.22 13.56 6.33
N ARG A 56 -11.85 13.94 7.43
CA ARG A 56 -13.21 14.48 7.46
C ARG A 56 -13.18 15.86 8.10
N SER A 57 -13.62 16.87 7.36
CA SER A 57 -13.72 18.23 7.87
C SER A 57 -14.97 18.39 8.74
N GLY A 58 -14.99 19.39 9.62
CA GLY A 58 -16.18 19.74 10.40
C GLY A 58 -17.39 20.16 9.55
N ALA A 59 -17.16 20.56 8.30
CA ALA A 59 -18.20 20.87 7.31
C ALA A 59 -18.74 19.62 6.58
N GLY A 60 -18.23 18.43 6.90
CA GLY A 60 -18.68 17.17 6.32
C GLY A 60 -17.98 16.75 5.03
N THR A 61 -17.05 17.55 4.50
CA THR A 61 -16.21 17.15 3.36
C THR A 61 -15.29 16.02 3.78
N VAL A 62 -15.25 14.95 2.98
CA VAL A 62 -14.31 13.83 3.16
C VAL A 62 -13.28 13.86 2.04
N GLU A 63 -12.00 13.83 2.41
CA GLU A 63 -10.87 13.69 1.50
C GLU A 63 -10.17 12.36 1.78
N MET A 64 -9.81 11.65 0.71
CA MET A 64 -9.21 10.33 0.79
C MET A 64 -8.05 10.21 -0.20
N LYS A 65 -6.97 9.55 0.21
CA LYS A 65 -5.88 9.15 -0.69
C LYS A 65 -5.73 7.64 -0.69
N PHE A 66 -5.37 7.12 -1.85
CA PHE A 66 -5.20 5.69 -2.06
C PHE A 66 -3.77 5.35 -2.42
N THR A 67 -3.41 4.09 -2.23
CA THR A 67 -2.15 3.53 -2.72
C THR A 67 -2.08 3.69 -4.23
N ASP A 68 -0.90 4.08 -4.72
CA ASP A 68 -0.60 4.09 -6.15
C ASP A 68 -0.48 2.65 -6.66
N ARG A 69 -1.56 2.15 -7.27
CA ARG A 69 -1.62 0.79 -7.81
C ARG A 69 -0.67 0.57 -8.97
N MET A 70 -0.45 1.59 -9.81
CA MET A 70 0.47 1.47 -10.94
C MET A 70 1.89 1.30 -10.43
N ARG A 71 2.29 2.11 -9.45
CA ARG A 71 3.60 1.96 -8.81
C ARG A 71 3.74 0.61 -8.10
N ALA A 72 2.68 0.10 -7.45
CA ALA A 72 2.71 -1.25 -6.85
C ALA A 72 2.89 -2.36 -7.90
N LEU A 73 2.20 -2.25 -9.04
CA LEU A 73 2.30 -3.19 -10.17
C LEU A 73 3.66 -3.14 -10.86
N GLU A 74 4.21 -1.95 -11.08
CA GLU A 74 5.56 -1.76 -11.62
C GLU A 74 6.60 -2.47 -10.75
N ARG A 75 6.52 -2.31 -9.42
CA ARG A 75 7.41 -3.00 -8.49
C ARG A 75 7.22 -4.51 -8.46
N LEU A 76 5.98 -5.00 -8.58
CA LEU A 76 5.72 -6.44 -8.73
C LEU A 76 6.38 -6.98 -10.01
N LEU A 77 6.27 -6.25 -11.13
CA LEU A 77 6.86 -6.64 -12.39
C LEU A 77 8.40 -6.70 -12.30
N GLU A 78 9.03 -5.66 -11.74
CA GLU A 78 10.48 -5.62 -11.47
C GLU A 78 10.96 -6.85 -10.68
N LEU A 79 10.20 -7.22 -9.65
CA LEU A 79 10.57 -8.32 -8.77
C LEU A 79 10.26 -9.71 -9.35
N SER A 80 9.37 -9.85 -10.33
CA SER A 80 8.86 -11.14 -10.82
C SER A 80 9.65 -11.80 -11.95
N GLY A 81 10.64 -11.12 -12.54
CA GLY A 81 11.45 -11.65 -13.67
C GLY A 81 12.85 -12.19 -13.26
N PRO A 82 13.47 -13.05 -14.10
CA PRO A 82 14.83 -13.58 -13.88
C PRO A 82 15.98 -12.55 -13.97
N SER A 83 15.66 -11.26 -14.18
CA SER A 83 16.62 -10.13 -14.26
C SER A 83 16.42 -9.06 -13.17
N GLY A 84 15.72 -9.41 -12.08
CA GLY A 84 15.38 -8.46 -11.00
C GLY A 84 16.58 -7.84 -10.28
N GLU A 85 17.72 -8.53 -10.22
CA GLU A 85 18.95 -8.01 -9.59
C GLU A 85 19.60 -6.89 -10.43
N GLU A 86 19.75 -7.09 -11.74
CA GLU A 86 20.32 -6.07 -12.64
C GLU A 86 19.43 -4.81 -12.75
N GLN A 87 18.10 -4.97 -12.70
CA GLN A 87 17.17 -3.85 -12.69
C GLN A 87 17.18 -3.09 -11.35
N LEU A 88 17.35 -3.81 -10.23
CA LEU A 88 17.52 -3.20 -8.91
C LEU A 88 18.82 -2.40 -8.83
N GLU A 89 19.93 -2.93 -9.33
CA GLU A 89 21.21 -2.21 -9.37
C GLU A 89 21.13 -0.93 -10.19
N ARG A 90 20.47 -0.96 -11.36
CA ARG A 90 20.24 0.24 -12.19
C ARG A 90 19.34 1.27 -11.51
N PHE A 91 18.33 0.81 -10.76
CA PHE A 91 17.45 1.69 -10.00
C PHE A 91 18.20 2.38 -8.85
N LEU A 92 19.08 1.65 -8.14
CA LEU A 92 19.92 2.21 -7.08
C LEU A 92 20.94 3.22 -7.62
N GLN A 93 21.59 2.92 -8.75
CA GLN A 93 22.48 3.86 -9.43
C GLN A 93 21.77 5.17 -9.80
N ARG A 94 20.54 5.09 -10.32
CA ARG A 94 19.73 6.26 -10.68
C ARG A 94 19.27 7.09 -9.47
N MET A 95 19.21 6.49 -8.29
CA MET A 95 18.91 7.19 -7.04
C MET A 95 20.15 7.84 -6.40
N GLU A 96 21.35 7.35 -6.72
CA GLU A 96 22.63 7.90 -6.27
C GLU A 96 23.15 9.02 -7.17
N GLU A 97 22.59 9.17 -8.38
CA GLU A 97 22.80 10.33 -9.23
C GLU A 97 22.03 11.54 -8.66
N PRO A 98 22.72 12.60 -8.18
CA PRO A 98 22.03 13.85 -7.87
C PRO A 98 21.46 14.42 -9.17
N GLU A 99 20.18 14.81 -9.14
CA GLU A 99 19.53 15.54 -10.23
C GLU A 99 20.41 16.74 -10.61
N ALA A 100 20.96 16.73 -11.83
CA ALA A 100 21.76 17.83 -12.39
C ALA A 100 20.86 18.99 -12.85
#